data_AF-A0A2D4L0V2-F1
#
_entry.id   AF-A0A2D4L0V2-F1
#
_cell.length_a   1.000
_cell.length_b   1.000
_cell.length_c   1.000
_cell.angle_alpha   90.00
_cell.angle_beta   90.00
_cell.angle_gamma   90.00
#
_symmetry.space_group_name_H-M   'P 1'
#
loop_
_entity.id
_entity.type
_entity.pdbx_description
1 polymer ?
#
loop_
_entity_poly.entity_id
_entity_poly.type
_entity_poly.pdbx_seq_one_letter_code
_entity_poly.pdbx_strand_id
1 'polypeptide(L)'
;MTELEKAFHKFAVYGDTAATGNDMTGKNFSKMLKECGVMDGKAVTSTDVDIVFNKVKTKTARNITYPEFQEAIKELSAKRFKGKSAEEALQATHQLMEGKE
;
A
#
# COMPACT_ATOMS: atom_id res chain seq x y z
N MET A 1 -1.05 -16.96 4.34
CA MET A 1 -0.82 -15.53 4.20
C MET A 1 0.42 -15.31 3.38
N THR A 2 0.30 -14.56 2.28
CA THR A 2 1.46 -14.08 1.50
C THR A 2 2.27 -13.08 2.33
N GLU A 3 3.52 -12.82 1.96
CA GLU A 3 4.33 -11.80 2.65
C GLU A 3 3.69 -10.40 2.55
N LEU A 4 3.00 -10.12 1.44
CA LEU A 4 2.22 -8.90 1.27
C LEU A 4 1.07 -8.80 2.28
N GLU A 5 0.33 -9.89 2.52
CA GLU A 5 -0.73 -9.94 3.54
C GLU A 5 -0.16 -9.76 4.95
N LYS A 6 1.00 -10.36 5.23
CA LYS A 6 1.68 -10.19 6.53
C LYS A 6 2.10 -8.73 6.74
N ALA A 7 2.68 -8.10 5.72
CA ALA A 7 3.06 -6.71 5.76
C ALA A 7 1.82 -5.82 5.97
N PHE A 8 0.74 -6.07 5.22
CA PHE A 8 -0.54 -5.39 5.43
C PHE A 8 -1.00 -5.51 6.88
N HIS A 9 -1.05 -6.71 7.44
CA HIS A 9 -1.52 -6.93 8.81
C HIS A 9 -0.63 -6.21 9.85
N LYS A 10 0.69 -6.27 9.69
CA LYS A 10 1.68 -5.57 10.54
C LYS A 10 1.40 -4.07 10.59
N PHE A 11 1.14 -3.45 9.44
CA PHE A 11 0.84 -2.02 9.36
C PHE A 11 -0.62 -1.70 9.73
N ALA A 12 -1.56 -2.62 9.53
CA ALA A 12 -2.97 -2.44 9.86
C ALA A 12 -3.17 -2.24 11.37
N VAL A 13 -2.42 -2.99 12.19
CA VAL A 13 -2.45 -2.87 13.66
C VAL A 13 -1.41 -1.88 14.22
N TYR A 14 -0.64 -1.23 13.35
CA TYR A 14 0.47 -0.38 13.79
C TYR A 14 -0.04 0.83 14.58
N GLY A 15 0.42 0.94 15.82
CA GLY A 15 0.07 2.04 16.72
C GLY A 15 -1.35 2.00 17.27
N ASP A 16 -2.11 0.93 17.01
CA ASP A 16 -3.45 0.70 17.56
C ASP A 16 -3.59 -0.76 18.00
N THR A 17 -3.44 -1.00 19.30
CA THR A 17 -3.54 -2.34 19.89
C THR A 17 -4.96 -2.90 19.90
N ALA A 18 -5.98 -2.10 19.61
CA ALA A 18 -7.37 -2.54 19.48
C ALA A 18 -7.74 -2.91 18.04
N ALA A 19 -6.90 -2.58 17.06
CA ALA A 19 -7.13 -2.92 15.67
C ALA A 19 -7.08 -4.43 15.45
N THR A 20 -8.03 -4.94 14.67
CA THR A 20 -8.14 -6.38 14.33
C THR A 20 -7.20 -6.78 13.19
N GLY A 21 -6.60 -5.80 12.51
CA GLY A 21 -5.71 -6.01 11.36
C GLY A 21 -6.43 -6.45 10.08
N ASN A 22 -7.75 -6.28 10.02
CA ASN A 22 -8.58 -6.55 8.84
C ASN A 22 -8.63 -5.36 7.86
N ASP A 23 -8.40 -4.15 8.38
CA ASP A 23 -8.42 -2.90 7.64
C ASP A 23 -7.32 -1.97 8.13
N MET A 24 -6.90 -1.04 7.25
CA MET A 24 -5.75 -0.17 7.46
C MET A 24 -6.15 1.30 7.27
N THR A 25 -5.76 2.15 8.21
CA THR A 25 -5.97 3.59 8.10
C THR A 25 -5.10 4.22 7.01
N GLY A 26 -5.52 5.35 6.44
CA GLY A 26 -4.71 6.07 5.45
C GLY A 26 -3.33 6.49 5.97
N LYS A 27 -3.24 6.82 7.27
CA LYS A 27 -1.97 7.13 7.93
C LYS A 27 -1.02 5.92 7.91
N ASN A 28 -1.52 4.74 8.27
CA ASN A 28 -0.71 3.52 8.28
C ASN A 28 -0.35 3.06 6.87
N PHE A 29 -1.25 3.23 5.90
CA PHE A 29 -0.98 2.97 4.49
C PHE A 29 0.14 3.86 3.94
N SER A 30 0.07 5.18 4.18
CA SER A 30 1.11 6.13 3.76
C SER A 30 2.46 5.81 4.42
N LYS A 31 2.45 5.45 5.72
CA LYS A 31 3.65 4.99 6.44
C LYS A 31 4.23 3.72 5.80
N MET A 32 3.40 2.71 5.53
CA MET A 32 3.82 1.46 4.90
C MET A 32 4.49 1.71 3.54
N LEU A 33 3.86 2.50 2.67
CA LEU A 33 4.42 2.78 1.34
C LEU A 33 5.74 3.56 1.41
N LYS A 34 5.88 4.45 2.38
CA LYS A 34 7.13 5.16 2.63
C LYS A 34 8.20 4.24 3.18
N GLU A 35 7.87 3.42 4.17
CA GLU A 35 8.82 2.50 4.81
C GLU A 35 9.26 1.40 3.86
N CYS A 36 8.35 0.75 3.12
CA CYS A 36 8.68 -0.19 2.06
C CYS A 36 9.39 0.46 0.86
N GLY A 37 9.43 1.81 0.81
CA GLY A 37 10.13 2.54 -0.24
C GLY A 37 9.40 2.58 -1.56
N VAL A 38 8.09 2.29 -1.59
CA VAL A 38 7.16 2.41 -2.74
C VAL A 38 6.85 3.88 -3.05
N MET A 39 6.85 4.73 -2.03
CA MET A 39 6.87 6.18 -2.19
C MET A 39 8.33 6.62 -2.39
N ASP A 40 8.70 6.97 -3.63
CA ASP A 40 10.05 7.45 -3.98
C ASP A 40 10.19 8.97 -3.91
N GLY A 41 9.08 9.70 -3.70
CA GLY A 41 9.06 11.16 -3.72
C GLY A 41 9.27 11.76 -5.11
N LYS A 42 9.26 10.94 -6.17
CA LYS A 42 9.43 11.36 -7.58
C LYS A 42 8.24 10.93 -8.42
N ALA A 43 8.13 9.63 -8.70
CA ALA A 43 7.03 9.07 -9.48
C ALA A 43 5.79 8.83 -8.61
N VAL A 44 6.00 8.45 -7.36
CA VAL A 44 4.96 8.24 -6.34
C VAL A 44 5.23 9.17 -5.16
N THR A 45 4.40 10.20 -5.05
CA THR A 45 4.45 11.20 -3.97
C THR A 45 3.41 10.91 -2.88
N SER A 46 3.50 11.61 -1.74
CA SER A 46 2.46 11.51 -0.69
C SER A 46 1.07 11.86 -1.24
N THR A 47 0.98 12.89 -2.08
CA THR A 47 -0.27 13.30 -2.72
C THR A 47 -0.84 12.18 -3.59
N ASP A 48 0.01 11.48 -4.34
CA ASP A 48 -0.44 10.35 -5.17
C ASP A 48 -0.97 9.20 -4.33
N VAL A 49 -0.31 8.91 -3.21
CA VAL A 49 -0.77 7.92 -2.24
C VAL A 49 -2.13 8.29 -1.66
N ASP A 50 -2.32 9.55 -1.26
CA ASP A 50 -3.59 10.04 -0.72
C ASP A 50 -4.71 9.98 -1.77
N ILE A 51 -4.42 10.32 -3.03
CA ILE A 51 -5.37 10.21 -4.14
C ILE A 51 -5.78 8.75 -4.35
N VAL A 52 -4.82 7.84 -4.48
CA VAL A 52 -5.10 6.41 -4.71
C VAL A 52 -5.87 5.82 -3.53
N PHE A 53 -5.46 6.12 -2.29
CA PHE A 53 -6.17 5.67 -1.10
C PHE A 53 -7.64 6.10 -1.11
N ASN A 54 -7.92 7.37 -1.41
CA ASN A 54 -9.29 7.87 -1.47
C ASN A 54 -10.09 7.33 -2.67
N LYS A 55 -9.40 6.90 -3.73
CA LYS A 55 -10.00 6.29 -4.92
C LYS A 55 -10.41 4.84 -4.68
N VAL A 56 -9.55 4.04 -4.04
CA VAL A 56 -9.79 2.59 -3.87
C VAL A 56 -10.68 2.27 -2.68
N LYS A 57 -10.67 3.12 -1.64
CA LYS A 57 -11.49 2.90 -0.45
C LYS A 57 -12.96 3.03 -0.77
N THR A 58 -13.77 2.26 -0.07
CA THR A 58 -15.22 2.41 -0.07
C THR A 58 -15.61 3.85 0.26
N LYS A 59 -16.59 4.40 -0.48
CA LYS A 59 -17.05 5.79 -0.30
C LYS A 59 -17.41 6.03 1.16
N THR A 60 -16.92 7.14 1.73
CA THR A 60 -17.01 7.55 3.15
C THR A 60 -16.20 6.75 4.17
N ALA A 61 -15.58 5.62 3.78
CA ALA A 61 -14.70 4.88 4.68
C ALA A 61 -13.44 5.69 5.04
N ARG A 62 -12.90 5.41 6.24
CA ARG A 62 -11.63 5.98 6.72
C ARG A 62 -10.45 5.04 6.53
N ASN A 63 -10.74 3.76 6.30
CA ASN A 63 -9.78 2.67 6.24
C ASN A 63 -9.97 1.91 4.91
N ILE A 64 -8.95 1.16 4.51
CA ILE A 64 -9.00 0.23 3.37
C ILE A 64 -8.87 -1.21 3.86
N THR A 65 -9.61 -2.11 3.23
CA THR A 65 -9.48 -3.56 3.40
C THR A 65 -8.32 -4.10 2.57
N TYR A 66 -7.92 -5.36 2.80
CA TYR A 66 -6.85 -5.98 2.03
C TYR A 66 -7.11 -5.99 0.50
N PRO A 67 -8.31 -6.29 -0.02
CA PRO A 67 -8.58 -6.20 -1.46
C PRO A 67 -8.41 -4.78 -2.04
N GLU A 68 -8.91 -3.75 -1.32
CA GLU A 68 -8.75 -2.34 -1.73
C GLU A 68 -7.28 -1.92 -1.70
N PHE A 69 -6.52 -2.41 -0.72
CA PHE A 69 -5.08 -2.25 -0.65
C PHE A 69 -4.37 -2.86 -1.87
N GLN A 70 -4.74 -4.07 -2.30
CA GLN A 70 -4.13 -4.70 -3.48
C GLN A 70 -4.36 -3.88 -4.75
N GLU A 71 -5.56 -3.33 -4.94
CA GLU A 71 -5.85 -2.42 -6.06
C GLU A 71 -5.01 -1.13 -5.98
N ALA A 72 -4.82 -0.59 -4.77
CA ALA A 72 -3.96 0.57 -4.56
C ALA A 72 -2.50 0.27 -4.93
N ILE A 73 -1.98 -0.89 -4.53
CA ILE A 73 -0.63 -1.33 -4.87
C ILE A 73 -0.46 -1.48 -6.37
N LYS A 74 -1.45 -2.06 -7.06
CA LYS A 74 -1.42 -2.20 -8.52
C LYS A 74 -1.34 -0.85 -9.23
N GLU A 75 -2.14 0.13 -8.81
CA GLU A 75 -2.13 1.47 -9.39
C GLU A 75 -0.81 2.22 -9.13
N LEU A 76 -0.31 2.15 -7.90
CA LEU A 76 0.96 2.77 -7.53
C LEU A 76 2.16 2.09 -8.20
N SER A 77 2.12 0.78 -8.40
CA SER A 77 3.15 0.01 -9.11
C SER A 77 3.28 0.48 -10.55
N ALA A 78 2.17 0.57 -11.27
CA ALA A 78 2.14 1.07 -12.64
C ALA A 78 2.65 2.51 -12.74
N LYS A 79 2.32 3.34 -11.74
CA LYS A 79 2.80 4.72 -11.67
C LYS A 79 4.30 4.84 -11.37
N ARG A 80 4.83 3.99 -10.48
CA ARG A 80 6.25 3.98 -10.08
C ARG A 80 7.14 3.43 -11.17
N PHE A 81 6.78 2.31 -11.76
CA PHE A 81 7.58 1.59 -12.75
C PHE A 81 7.07 1.82 -14.16
N LYS A 82 6.94 3.09 -14.56
CA LYS A 82 6.54 3.46 -15.92
C LYS A 82 7.47 2.80 -16.94
N GLY A 83 6.89 2.12 -17.93
CA GLY A 83 7.63 1.41 -18.98
C GLY A 83 7.84 -0.07 -18.72
N LYS A 84 7.50 -0.58 -17.53
CA LYS A 84 7.39 -2.03 -17.28
C LYS A 84 5.98 -2.53 -17.57
N SER A 85 5.83 -3.84 -17.80
CA SER A 85 4.51 -4.46 -17.82
C SER A 85 3.84 -4.38 -16.45
N ALA A 86 2.51 -4.52 -16.41
CA ALA A 86 1.76 -4.46 -15.15
C ALA A 86 2.22 -5.54 -14.14
N GLU A 87 2.58 -6.73 -14.64
CA GLU A 87 3.06 -7.85 -13.83
C GLU A 87 4.46 -7.57 -13.25
N GLU A 88 5.41 -7.12 -14.08
CA GLU A 88 6.76 -6.78 -13.63
C GLU A 88 6.76 -5.61 -12.66
N ALA A 89 5.90 -4.60 -12.88
CA ALA A 89 5.75 -3.47 -11.98
C ALA A 89 5.22 -3.92 -10.61
N LEU A 90 4.19 -4.78 -10.61
CA LEU A 90 3.60 -5.31 -9.39
C LEU A 90 4.59 -6.19 -8.62
N GLN A 91 5.30 -7.07 -9.32
CA GLN A 91 6.33 -7.92 -8.72
C GLN A 91 7.47 -7.09 -8.10
N ALA A 92 7.94 -6.05 -8.80
CA ALA A 92 8.97 -5.16 -8.26
C ALA A 92 8.48 -4.41 -7.01
N THR A 93 7.20 -4.03 -6.95
CA THR A 93 6.60 -3.44 -5.75
C THR A 93 6.48 -4.44 -4.61
N HIS A 94 6.08 -5.69 -4.88
CA HIS A 94 6.01 -6.74 -3.86
C HIS A 94 7.39 -6.98 -3.25
N GLN A 95 8.45 -7.09 -4.07
CA GLN A 95 9.83 -7.25 -3.59
C GLN A 95 10.28 -6.12 -2.65
N LEU A 96 9.83 -4.88 -2.91
CA LEU A 96 10.11 -3.73 -2.02
C LEU A 96 9.42 -3.87 -0.65
N MET A 97 8.29 -4.56 -0.58
CA MET A 97 7.52 -4.78 0.65
C MET A 97 7.98 -6.02 1.42
N GLU A 98 8.44 -7.07 0.72
CA GLU A 98 8.87 -8.34 1.32
C GLU A 98 10.20 -8.24 2.09
N GLY A 99 11.10 -7.32 1.72
CA GLY A 99 12.45 -7.22 2.29
C GLY A 99 12.63 -6.27 3.48
N LYS A 100 11.53 -5.79 4.08
CA LYS A 100 11.57 -4.79 5.17
C LYS A 100 11.10 -5.43 6.49
N GLU A 101 11.98 -6.24 7.07
CA GLU A 101 11.82 -6.77 8.44
C GLU A 101 11.90 -5.66 9.50
#